data_AF-A0A5N0UQ79-F1
#
_entry.id   AF-A0A5N0UQ79-F1
#
_cell.length_a   1.000
_cell.length_b   1.000
_cell.length_c   1.000
_cell.angle_alpha   90.00
_cell.angle_beta   90.00
_cell.angle_gamma   90.00
#
_symmetry.space_group_name_H-M   'P 1'
#
loop_
_entity.id
_entity.type
_entity.pdbx_description
1 polymer ?
#
loop_
_entity_poly.entity_id
_entity_poly.type
_entity_poly.pdbx_seq_one_letter_code
_entity_poly.pdbx_strand_id
1 'polypeptide(L)'
;MKRVQALMDLRRWDEARAELASIIGGEPGNGQLWLVMSSLELLAGDPVRALEAADRAIGLGVVTAHSLLLRASALSAASRDAEALDATRQALALAPDNVDAHVRMARLLARRRNHSAEAEKHARRALELAPDNASAHLALGLAYVSAGGKASARRAREPLAVAASLAPDDPDVLSTMASVDLRLGKAGRAVRRFASVLRNVPGHATSLYNLPIAVWAYLVRSRFVVLGLGLAALLGSAFGAVAEGSAAVVVTHVVATAVLAGLAWLLLIRRTVRIFPPGMRTAAVTVLGRDRLSRPIVLGVAWAVCCWLALTAVPWPRLAFYLLVAGNLGYALGLLVARRRLAALSRHADEVRRAAWAVVVTGKNPG
;
A
#
# COMPACT_ATOMS: atom_id res chain seq x y z
N MET A 1 -10.27 32.55 -20.02
CA MET A 1 -9.16 31.67 -19.57
C MET A 1 -8.72 31.88 -18.13
N LYS A 2 -8.39 33.11 -17.66
CA LYS A 2 -7.94 33.34 -16.25
C LYS A 2 -8.88 32.77 -15.19
N ARG A 3 -10.20 32.92 -15.39
CA ARG A 3 -11.23 32.37 -14.47
C ARG A 3 -11.23 30.83 -14.45
N VAL A 4 -11.07 30.18 -15.61
CA VAL A 4 -10.97 28.72 -15.71
C VAL A 4 -9.79 28.22 -14.87
N GLN A 5 -8.61 28.85 -15.02
CA GLN A 5 -7.44 28.48 -14.24
C GLN A 5 -7.68 28.63 -12.72
N ALA A 6 -8.25 29.77 -12.30
CA ALA A 6 -8.57 29.98 -10.88
C ALA A 6 -9.57 28.94 -10.33
N LEU A 7 -10.57 28.53 -11.14
CA LEU A 7 -11.51 27.47 -10.76
C LEU A 7 -10.82 26.10 -10.66
N MET A 8 -9.86 25.81 -11.56
CA MET A 8 -9.05 24.59 -11.51
C MET A 8 -8.15 24.55 -10.27
N ASP A 9 -7.51 25.68 -9.94
CA ASP A 9 -6.65 25.80 -8.75
C ASP A 9 -7.47 25.60 -7.46
N LEU A 10 -8.70 26.09 -7.44
CA LEU A 10 -9.67 25.88 -6.36
C LEU A 10 -10.36 24.51 -6.39
N ARG A 11 -10.01 23.64 -7.35
CA ARG A 11 -10.59 22.30 -7.55
C ARG A 11 -12.11 22.30 -7.77
N ARG A 12 -12.66 23.40 -8.28
CA ARG A 12 -14.09 23.56 -8.64
C ARG A 12 -14.30 23.02 -10.06
N TRP A 13 -14.13 21.72 -10.23
CA TRP A 13 -14.04 21.06 -11.54
C TRP A 13 -15.27 21.27 -12.41
N ASP A 14 -16.47 21.17 -11.84
CA ASP A 14 -17.71 21.31 -12.60
C ASP A 14 -17.90 22.74 -13.15
N GLU A 15 -17.56 23.75 -12.35
CA GLU A 15 -17.62 25.14 -12.76
C GLU A 15 -16.53 25.50 -13.77
N ALA A 16 -15.31 25.01 -13.54
CA ALA A 16 -14.22 25.17 -14.50
C ALA A 16 -14.57 24.55 -15.85
N ARG A 17 -15.20 23.36 -15.83
CA ARG A 17 -15.68 22.65 -17.01
C ARG A 17 -16.77 23.44 -17.73
N ALA A 18 -17.78 23.91 -17.01
CA ALA A 18 -18.88 24.69 -17.59
C ALA A 18 -18.37 25.99 -18.24
N GLU A 19 -17.48 26.72 -17.55
CA GLU A 19 -16.86 27.94 -18.07
C GLU A 19 -16.02 27.64 -19.32
N LEU A 20 -15.19 26.59 -19.29
CA LEU A 20 -14.36 26.23 -20.44
C LEU A 20 -15.20 25.74 -21.62
N ALA A 21 -16.28 24.99 -21.37
CA ALA A 21 -17.22 24.57 -22.41
C ALA A 21 -17.92 25.76 -23.08
N SER A 22 -18.27 26.80 -22.31
CA SER A 22 -18.81 28.05 -22.87
C SER A 22 -17.80 28.75 -23.77
N ILE A 23 -16.52 28.83 -23.37
CA ILE A 23 -15.46 29.41 -24.20
C ILE A 23 -15.25 28.60 -25.49
N ILE A 24 -15.23 27.27 -25.39
CA ILE A 24 -15.14 26.37 -26.55
C ILE A 24 -16.34 26.56 -27.49
N GLY A 25 -17.54 26.82 -26.95
CA GLY A 25 -18.72 27.11 -27.76
C GLY A 25 -18.57 28.35 -28.65
N GLY A 26 -17.78 29.35 -28.23
CA GLY A 26 -17.44 30.52 -29.04
C GLY A 26 -16.34 30.26 -30.08
N GLU A 27 -15.46 29.29 -29.85
CA GLU A 27 -14.32 28.96 -30.71
C GLU A 27 -14.15 27.43 -30.89
N PRO A 28 -15.11 26.71 -31.49
CA PRO A 28 -15.12 25.24 -31.48
C PRO A 28 -13.95 24.60 -32.24
N GLY A 29 -13.35 25.33 -33.20
CA GLY A 29 -12.19 24.90 -33.96
C GLY A 29 -10.84 25.10 -33.26
N ASN A 30 -10.81 25.75 -32.08
CA ASN A 30 -9.58 26.03 -31.37
C ASN A 30 -9.13 24.79 -30.56
N GLY A 31 -8.30 23.95 -31.17
CA GLY A 31 -7.79 22.71 -30.55
C GLY A 31 -7.00 22.91 -29.25
N GLN A 32 -6.45 24.11 -28.98
CA GLN A 32 -5.75 24.38 -27.72
C GLN A 32 -6.71 24.40 -26.53
N LEU A 33 -7.94 24.88 -26.71
CA LEU A 33 -8.96 24.86 -25.65
C LEU A 33 -9.33 23.43 -25.26
N TRP A 34 -9.31 22.51 -26.23
CA TRP A 34 -9.54 21.09 -26.01
C TRP A 34 -8.40 20.41 -25.25
N LEU A 35 -7.14 20.87 -25.38
CA LEU A 35 -6.03 20.40 -24.53
C LEU A 35 -6.18 20.86 -23.07
N VAL A 36 -6.65 22.11 -22.87
CA VAL A 36 -6.98 22.61 -21.54
C VAL A 36 -8.12 21.78 -20.94
N MET A 37 -9.15 21.44 -21.74
CA MET A 37 -10.25 20.57 -21.31
C MET A 37 -9.74 19.17 -20.94
N SER A 38 -8.88 18.57 -21.76
CA SER A 38 -8.28 17.26 -21.44
C SER A 38 -7.51 17.29 -20.12
N SER A 39 -6.72 18.33 -19.90
CA SER A 39 -5.97 18.53 -18.65
C SER A 39 -6.89 18.71 -17.44
N LEU A 40 -7.97 19.49 -17.60
CA LEU A 40 -8.98 19.69 -16.58
C LEU A 40 -9.66 18.38 -16.19
N GLU A 41 -10.08 17.57 -17.16
CA GLU A 41 -10.78 16.31 -16.89
C GLU A 41 -9.86 15.26 -16.25
N LEU A 42 -8.56 15.26 -16.59
CA LEU A 42 -7.56 14.46 -15.87
C LEU A 42 -7.47 14.84 -14.40
N LEU A 43 -7.49 16.14 -14.09
CA LEU A 43 -7.46 16.65 -12.71
C LEU A 43 -8.78 16.38 -11.97
N ALA A 44 -9.90 16.41 -12.69
CA ALA A 44 -11.22 16.06 -12.17
C ALA A 44 -11.38 14.54 -11.93
N GLY A 45 -10.52 13.72 -12.54
CA GLY A 45 -10.56 12.26 -12.43
C GLY A 45 -11.54 11.59 -13.38
N ASP A 46 -11.93 12.24 -14.48
CA ASP A 46 -12.76 11.68 -15.55
C ASP A 46 -11.87 11.33 -16.76
N PRO A 47 -11.31 10.11 -16.82
CA PRO A 47 -10.40 9.73 -17.89
C PRO A 47 -11.10 9.57 -19.25
N VAL A 48 -12.43 9.40 -19.28
CA VAL A 48 -13.18 9.23 -20.52
C VAL A 48 -13.30 10.58 -21.22
N ARG A 49 -13.80 11.60 -20.51
CA ARG A 49 -13.88 12.98 -21.04
C ARG A 49 -12.50 13.55 -21.36
N ALA A 50 -11.50 13.25 -20.54
CA ALA A 50 -10.12 13.64 -20.81
C ALA A 50 -9.60 13.09 -22.15
N LEU A 51 -9.92 11.83 -22.45
CA LEU A 51 -9.53 11.17 -23.68
C LEU A 51 -10.25 11.78 -24.88
N GLU A 52 -11.57 11.97 -24.77
CA GLU A 52 -12.37 12.61 -25.81
C GLU A 52 -11.82 14.00 -26.16
N ALA A 53 -11.53 14.82 -25.14
CA ALA A 53 -10.98 16.15 -25.35
C ALA A 53 -9.58 16.13 -25.99
N ALA A 54 -8.70 15.19 -25.60
CA ALA A 54 -7.40 15.02 -26.24
C ALA A 54 -7.53 14.60 -27.71
N ASP A 55 -8.40 13.64 -28.00
CA ASP A 55 -8.65 13.15 -29.36
C ASP A 55 -9.28 14.25 -30.24
N ARG A 56 -10.15 15.11 -29.67
CA ARG A 56 -10.68 16.30 -30.37
C ARG A 56 -9.59 17.31 -30.71
N ALA A 57 -8.69 17.61 -29.78
CA ALA A 57 -7.58 18.51 -30.05
C ALA A 57 -6.66 18.00 -31.18
N ILE A 58 -6.37 16.69 -31.16
CA ILE A 58 -5.59 16.01 -32.19
C ILE A 58 -6.33 16.05 -33.54
N GLY A 59 -7.64 15.78 -33.55
CA GLY A 59 -8.48 15.86 -34.75
C GLY A 59 -8.60 17.27 -35.35
N LEU A 60 -8.42 18.30 -34.53
CA LEU A 60 -8.33 19.70 -34.95
C LEU A 60 -6.89 20.12 -35.37
N GLY A 61 -5.98 19.15 -35.52
CA GLY A 61 -4.62 19.38 -36.02
C GLY A 61 -3.57 19.69 -34.96
N VAL A 62 -3.92 19.68 -33.66
CA VAL A 62 -2.95 19.91 -32.58
C VAL A 62 -2.21 18.61 -32.24
N VAL A 63 -1.38 18.14 -33.17
CA VAL A 63 -0.56 16.93 -33.02
C VAL A 63 0.82 17.34 -32.50
N THR A 64 0.98 17.30 -31.17
CA THR A 64 2.22 17.68 -30.47
C THR A 64 2.57 16.61 -29.46
N ALA A 65 3.82 16.58 -28.98
CA ALA A 65 4.19 15.71 -27.88
C ALA A 65 3.27 15.92 -26.66
N HIS A 66 2.95 17.16 -26.32
CA HIS A 66 2.07 17.48 -25.20
C HIS A 66 0.65 16.89 -25.36
N SER A 67 0.01 17.04 -26.51
CA SER A 67 -1.33 16.50 -26.75
C SER A 67 -1.36 14.97 -26.71
N LEU A 68 -0.34 14.32 -27.26
CA LEU A 68 -0.17 12.87 -27.20
C LEU A 68 0.08 12.37 -25.76
N LEU A 69 0.80 13.14 -24.94
CA LEU A 69 1.01 12.80 -23.53
C LEU A 69 -0.25 12.99 -22.67
N LEU A 70 -1.09 13.98 -22.99
CA LEU A 70 -2.42 14.12 -22.36
C LEU A 70 -3.31 12.93 -22.72
N ARG A 71 -3.34 12.55 -24.00
CA ARG A 71 -4.02 11.33 -24.48
C ARG A 71 -3.51 10.08 -23.76
N ALA A 72 -2.19 9.91 -23.65
CA ALA A 72 -1.57 8.79 -22.94
C ALA A 72 -1.95 8.76 -21.45
N SER A 73 -2.06 9.93 -20.81
CA SER A 73 -2.52 10.05 -19.41
C SER A 73 -3.95 9.56 -19.25
N ALA A 74 -4.84 9.99 -20.14
CA ALA A 74 -6.25 9.63 -20.11
C ALA A 74 -6.43 8.13 -20.34
N LEU A 75 -5.71 7.57 -21.32
CA LEU A 75 -5.67 6.13 -21.58
C LEU A 75 -5.17 5.33 -20.37
N SER A 76 -4.07 5.77 -19.73
CA SER A 76 -3.54 5.09 -18.55
C SER A 76 -4.51 5.15 -17.37
N ALA A 77 -5.15 6.30 -17.14
CA ALA A 77 -6.17 6.46 -16.10
C ALA A 77 -7.41 5.60 -16.38
N ALA A 78 -7.77 5.39 -17.65
CA ALA A 78 -8.78 4.44 -18.10
C ALA A 78 -8.32 2.97 -18.10
N SER A 79 -7.13 2.65 -17.55
CA SER A 79 -6.53 1.31 -17.55
C SER A 79 -6.25 0.71 -18.94
N ARG A 80 -6.17 1.54 -19.98
CA ARG A 80 -5.83 1.18 -21.37
C ARG A 80 -4.32 1.31 -21.61
N ASP A 81 -3.54 0.61 -20.80
CA ASP A 81 -2.08 0.78 -20.73
C ASP A 81 -1.34 0.52 -22.06
N ALA A 82 -1.85 -0.40 -22.90
CA ALA A 82 -1.24 -0.70 -24.20
C ALA A 82 -1.33 0.49 -25.17
N GLU A 83 -2.48 1.15 -25.22
CA GLU A 83 -2.70 2.34 -26.04
C GLU A 83 -2.00 3.57 -25.46
N ALA A 84 -1.92 3.67 -24.13
CA ALA A 84 -1.14 4.70 -23.45
C ALA A 84 0.35 4.61 -23.81
N LEU A 85 0.90 3.39 -23.89
CA LEU A 85 2.27 3.17 -24.35
C LEU A 85 2.45 3.62 -25.80
N ASP A 86 1.50 3.33 -26.68
CA ASP A 86 1.58 3.74 -28.08
C ASP A 86 1.56 5.27 -28.24
N ALA A 87 0.61 5.95 -27.59
CA ALA A 87 0.55 7.41 -27.57
C ALA A 87 1.84 8.03 -26.99
N THR A 88 2.44 7.42 -25.97
CA THR A 88 3.73 7.87 -25.40
C THR A 88 4.89 7.66 -26.38
N ARG A 89 4.90 6.56 -27.14
CA ARG A 89 5.90 6.34 -28.20
C ARG A 89 5.79 7.36 -29.33
N GLN A 90 4.56 7.68 -29.75
CA GLN A 90 4.33 8.74 -30.74
C GLN A 90 4.82 10.09 -30.23
N ALA A 91 4.59 10.41 -28.94
CA ALA A 91 5.12 11.63 -28.34
C ALA A 91 6.66 11.68 -28.34
N LEU A 92 7.31 10.55 -28.03
CA LEU A 92 8.78 10.43 -28.12
C LEU A 92 9.30 10.50 -29.56
N ALA A 93 8.53 10.05 -30.55
CA ALA A 93 8.91 10.21 -31.95
C ALA A 93 8.91 11.68 -32.39
N LEU A 94 7.97 12.49 -31.87
CA LEU A 94 7.92 13.93 -32.13
C LEU A 94 8.96 14.72 -31.31
N ALA A 95 9.23 14.29 -30.08
CA ALA A 95 10.17 14.94 -29.18
C ALA A 95 10.99 13.90 -28.40
N PRO A 96 12.12 13.41 -28.99
CA PRO A 96 12.92 12.34 -28.40
C PRO A 96 13.51 12.65 -27.03
N ASP A 97 13.76 13.93 -26.73
CA ASP A 97 14.31 14.39 -25.45
C ASP A 97 13.24 14.96 -24.51
N ASN A 98 11.96 14.61 -24.71
CA ASN A 98 10.89 15.05 -23.82
C ASN A 98 10.93 14.27 -22.49
N VAL A 99 11.28 14.96 -21.40
CA VAL A 99 11.39 14.39 -20.05
C VAL A 99 10.08 13.71 -19.61
N ASP A 100 8.93 14.38 -19.78
CA ASP A 100 7.63 13.83 -19.37
C ASP A 100 7.26 12.57 -20.13
N ALA A 101 7.60 12.49 -21.42
CA ALA A 101 7.37 11.30 -22.23
C ALA A 101 8.21 10.12 -21.74
N HIS A 102 9.48 10.34 -21.40
CA HIS A 102 10.33 9.32 -20.79
C HIS A 102 9.81 8.87 -19.42
N VAL A 103 9.39 9.80 -18.56
CA VAL A 103 8.78 9.50 -17.25
C VAL A 103 7.54 8.64 -17.42
N ARG A 104 6.65 9.01 -18.34
CA ARG A 104 5.39 8.27 -18.62
C ARG A 104 5.67 6.87 -19.14
N MET A 105 6.61 6.74 -20.07
CA MET A 105 7.03 5.46 -20.62
C MET A 105 7.55 4.55 -19.52
N ALA A 106 8.43 5.06 -18.65
CA ALA A 106 8.96 4.32 -17.51
C ALA A 106 7.86 3.87 -16.54
N ARG A 107 6.92 4.75 -16.19
CA ARG A 107 5.78 4.43 -15.29
C ARG A 107 4.87 3.35 -15.88
N LEU A 108 4.56 3.41 -17.18
CA LEU A 108 3.73 2.43 -17.87
C LEU A 108 4.43 1.07 -17.97
N LEU A 109 5.70 1.07 -18.37
CA LEU A 109 6.51 -0.15 -18.45
C LEU A 109 6.70 -0.82 -17.08
N ALA A 110 6.85 -0.04 -16.01
CA ALA A 110 6.97 -0.57 -14.65
C ALA A 110 5.70 -1.32 -14.17
N ARG A 111 4.52 -1.06 -14.77
CA ARG A 111 3.29 -1.81 -14.48
C ARG A 111 3.23 -3.15 -15.21
N ARG A 112 3.99 -3.31 -16.29
CA ARG A 112 4.02 -4.55 -17.09
C ARG A 112 5.05 -5.52 -16.52
N ARG A 113 4.68 -6.81 -16.49
CA ARG A 113 5.62 -7.88 -16.11
C ARG A 113 6.78 -7.92 -17.10
N ASN A 114 7.98 -8.17 -16.62
CA ASN A 114 9.21 -8.35 -17.40
C ASN A 114 9.71 -7.13 -18.20
N HIS A 115 9.17 -5.93 -17.97
CA HIS A 115 9.62 -4.69 -18.64
C HIS A 115 10.40 -3.75 -17.70
N SER A 116 10.88 -4.24 -16.56
CA SER A 116 11.56 -3.41 -15.56
C SER A 116 12.88 -2.82 -16.05
N ALA A 117 13.61 -3.52 -16.94
CA ALA A 117 14.85 -3.02 -17.53
C ALA A 117 14.60 -1.85 -18.49
N GLU A 118 13.58 -1.95 -19.35
CA GLU A 118 13.17 -0.85 -20.23
C GLU A 118 12.64 0.35 -19.41
N ALA A 119 11.88 0.08 -18.35
CA ALA A 119 11.43 1.12 -17.43
C ALA A 119 12.60 1.87 -16.78
N GLU A 120 13.63 1.14 -16.34
CA GLU A 120 14.86 1.74 -15.81
C GLU A 120 15.57 2.60 -16.86
N LYS A 121 15.67 2.13 -18.10
CA LYS A 121 16.29 2.88 -19.20
C LYS A 121 15.60 4.23 -19.44
N HIS A 122 14.26 4.23 -19.57
CA HIS A 122 13.52 5.48 -19.77
C HIS A 122 13.60 6.41 -18.55
N ALA A 123 13.54 5.88 -17.33
CA ALA A 123 13.69 6.69 -16.13
C ALA A 123 15.07 7.34 -16.02
N ARG A 124 16.14 6.60 -16.36
CA ARG A 124 17.51 7.14 -16.42
C ARG A 124 17.65 8.21 -17.50
N ARG A 125 17.07 8.01 -18.68
CA ARG A 125 17.08 9.04 -19.73
C ARG A 125 16.38 10.32 -19.28
N ALA A 126 15.25 10.21 -18.58
CA ALA A 126 14.59 11.38 -17.99
C ALA A 126 15.49 12.11 -16.97
N LEU A 127 16.27 11.38 -16.17
CA LEU A 127 17.22 11.95 -15.20
C LEU A 127 18.48 12.55 -15.85
N GLU A 128 18.94 12.01 -16.97
CA GLU A 128 20.02 12.62 -17.77
C GLU A 128 19.58 14.00 -18.30
N LEU A 129 18.34 14.10 -18.75
CA LEU A 129 17.76 15.32 -19.30
C LEU A 129 17.35 16.33 -18.21
N ALA A 130 16.90 15.85 -17.06
CA ALA A 130 16.47 16.66 -15.92
C ALA A 130 16.82 15.98 -14.58
N PRO A 131 18.04 16.21 -14.05
CA PRO A 131 18.52 15.54 -12.83
C PRO A 131 17.67 15.79 -11.58
N ASP A 132 17.05 16.96 -11.48
CA ASP A 132 16.24 17.39 -10.33
C ASP A 132 14.72 17.14 -10.53
N ASN A 133 14.34 16.30 -11.49
CA ASN A 133 12.94 15.97 -11.74
C ASN A 133 12.43 14.90 -10.75
N ALA A 134 11.55 15.30 -9.82
CA ALA A 134 10.97 14.40 -8.81
C ALA A 134 10.24 13.20 -9.44
N SER A 135 9.51 13.40 -10.54
CA SER A 135 8.76 12.36 -11.23
C SER A 135 9.67 11.34 -11.92
N ALA A 136 10.84 11.74 -12.40
CA ALA A 136 11.86 10.86 -12.97
C ALA A 136 12.51 9.98 -11.90
N HIS A 137 12.84 10.56 -10.74
CA HIS A 137 13.30 9.79 -9.58
C HIS A 137 12.24 8.79 -9.08
N LEU A 138 10.97 9.20 -9.00
CA LEU A 138 9.85 8.30 -8.71
C LEU A 138 9.76 7.16 -9.74
N ALA A 139 9.85 7.47 -11.04
CA ALA A 139 9.79 6.48 -12.11
C ALA A 139 10.93 5.45 -12.00
N LEU A 140 12.14 5.89 -11.64
CA LEU A 140 13.27 5.00 -11.37
C LEU A 140 13.01 4.10 -10.15
N GLY A 141 12.46 4.67 -9.07
CA GLY A 141 12.01 3.91 -7.91
C GLY A 141 10.97 2.84 -8.26
N LEU A 142 10.00 3.17 -9.10
CA LEU A 142 8.97 2.24 -9.60
C LEU A 142 9.57 1.13 -10.47
N ALA A 143 10.52 1.44 -11.35
CA ALA A 143 11.22 0.44 -12.16
C ALA A 143 11.98 -0.59 -11.29
N TYR A 144 12.61 -0.14 -10.22
CA TYR A 144 13.26 -1.04 -9.26
C TYR A 144 12.26 -1.86 -8.44
N VAL A 145 11.12 -1.28 -8.07
CA VAL A 145 10.06 -2.00 -7.38
C VAL A 145 9.47 -3.07 -8.29
N SER A 146 9.27 -2.79 -9.58
CA SER A 146 8.71 -3.75 -10.55
C SER A 146 9.66 -4.89 -10.88
N ALA A 147 10.98 -4.64 -10.94
CA ALA A 147 12.00 -5.69 -11.07
C ALA A 147 11.93 -6.72 -9.93
N GLY A 148 11.48 -6.28 -8.75
CA GLY A 148 11.25 -7.14 -7.61
C GLY A 148 12.51 -7.61 -6.89
N GLY A 149 12.32 -8.48 -5.89
CA GLY A 149 13.39 -8.92 -5.01
C GLY A 149 13.87 -7.84 -4.01
N LYS A 150 14.71 -8.26 -3.04
CA LYS A 150 15.25 -7.37 -2.00
C LYS A 150 16.38 -6.47 -2.52
N ALA A 151 17.13 -6.92 -3.53
CA ALA A 151 18.23 -6.16 -4.10
C ALA A 151 17.72 -4.91 -4.83
N SER A 152 16.76 -5.05 -5.74
CA SER A 152 16.14 -3.94 -6.45
C SER A 152 15.40 -3.00 -5.48
N ALA A 153 14.71 -3.54 -4.47
CA ALA A 153 14.12 -2.72 -3.42
C ALA A 153 15.15 -1.90 -2.61
N ARG A 154 16.41 -2.33 -2.52
CA ARG A 154 17.48 -1.49 -1.93
C ARG A 154 17.89 -0.37 -2.90
N ARG A 155 18.06 -0.68 -4.19
CA ARG A 155 18.37 0.31 -5.25
C ARG A 155 17.30 1.40 -5.34
N ALA A 156 16.04 1.07 -5.07
CA ALA A 156 14.93 2.04 -5.05
C ALA A 156 15.03 3.10 -3.94
N ARG A 157 15.82 2.90 -2.88
CA ARG A 157 15.79 3.79 -1.72
C ARG A 157 16.31 5.19 -2.00
N GLU A 158 17.42 5.28 -2.73
CA GLU A 158 18.08 6.55 -3.04
C GLU A 158 17.24 7.43 -3.96
N PRO A 159 16.78 6.98 -5.15
CA PRO A 159 15.95 7.83 -6.01
C PRO A 159 14.64 8.20 -5.32
N LEU A 160 14.01 7.31 -4.54
CA LEU A 160 12.82 7.67 -3.79
C LEU A 160 13.08 8.65 -2.64
N ALA A 161 14.29 8.67 -2.06
CA ALA A 161 14.66 9.66 -1.08
C ALA A 161 14.83 11.04 -1.73
N VAL A 162 15.44 11.11 -2.91
CA VAL A 162 15.55 12.35 -3.70
C VAL A 162 14.16 12.82 -4.13
N ALA A 163 13.31 11.95 -4.68
CA ALA A 163 11.93 12.28 -5.02
C ALA A 163 11.15 12.83 -3.81
N ALA A 164 11.31 12.24 -2.63
CA ALA A 164 10.68 12.71 -1.41
C ALA A 164 11.26 14.04 -0.89
N SER A 165 12.51 14.37 -1.18
CA SER A 165 13.08 15.68 -0.85
C SER A 165 12.55 16.79 -1.76
N LEU A 166 12.28 16.47 -3.03
CA LEU A 166 11.77 17.39 -4.03
C LEU A 166 10.23 17.55 -3.94
N ALA A 167 9.52 16.49 -3.58
CA ALA A 167 8.07 16.46 -3.42
C ALA A 167 7.66 15.69 -2.14
N PRO A 168 7.78 16.30 -0.95
CA PRO A 168 7.59 15.62 0.34
C PRO A 168 6.21 15.00 0.57
N ASP A 169 5.17 15.61 0.00
CA ASP A 169 3.78 15.23 0.18
C ASP A 169 3.19 14.44 -1.00
N ASP A 170 4.02 14.04 -1.98
CA ASP A 170 3.56 13.25 -3.11
C ASP A 170 3.10 11.84 -2.64
N PRO A 171 1.80 11.51 -2.80
CA PRO A 171 1.25 10.22 -2.38
C PRO A 171 1.85 9.03 -3.15
N ASP A 172 2.23 9.21 -4.41
CA ASP A 172 2.85 8.15 -5.23
C ASP A 172 4.27 7.85 -4.70
N VAL A 173 5.04 8.88 -4.33
CA VAL A 173 6.37 8.71 -3.73
C VAL A 173 6.27 7.97 -2.39
N LEU A 174 5.42 8.47 -1.48
CA LEU A 174 5.26 7.89 -0.14
C LEU A 174 4.75 6.43 -0.19
N SER A 175 3.82 6.13 -1.10
CA SER A 175 3.29 4.77 -1.27
C SER A 175 4.30 3.83 -1.94
N THR A 176 5.14 4.34 -2.85
CA THR A 176 6.23 3.56 -3.45
C THR A 176 7.31 3.25 -2.42
N MET A 177 7.67 4.21 -1.55
CA MET A 177 8.56 3.98 -0.41
C MET A 177 8.00 2.95 0.57
N ALA A 178 6.68 2.96 0.80
CA ALA A 178 6.01 1.96 1.64
C ALA A 178 6.06 0.56 1.01
N SER A 179 5.91 0.46 -0.31
CA SER A 179 6.06 -0.79 -1.06
C SER A 179 7.50 -1.33 -0.99
N VAL A 180 8.50 -0.44 -1.06
CA VAL A 180 9.91 -0.78 -0.84
C VAL A 180 10.13 -1.31 0.58
N ASP A 181 9.57 -0.66 1.59
CA ASP A 181 9.63 -1.16 2.97
C ASP A 181 9.05 -2.57 3.12
N LEU A 182 7.92 -2.87 2.46
CA LEU A 182 7.35 -4.22 2.47
C LEU A 182 8.30 -5.26 1.91
N ARG A 183 8.88 -5.00 0.73
CA ARG A 183 9.84 -5.91 0.09
C ARG A 183 11.09 -6.13 0.95
N LEU A 184 11.47 -5.12 1.72
CA LEU A 184 12.59 -5.18 2.66
C LEU A 184 12.20 -5.80 4.03
N GLY A 185 10.95 -6.24 4.20
CA GLY A 185 10.46 -6.83 5.43
C GLY A 185 10.24 -5.82 6.56
N LYS A 186 10.18 -4.52 6.27
CA LYS A 186 9.96 -3.44 7.24
C LYS A 186 8.47 -3.09 7.34
N ALA A 187 7.64 -4.11 7.55
CA ALA A 187 6.18 -4.03 7.49
C ALA A 187 5.58 -2.93 8.37
N GLY A 188 6.08 -2.74 9.60
CA GLY A 188 5.58 -1.68 10.48
C GLY A 188 5.80 -0.26 9.94
N ARG A 189 6.88 -0.02 9.16
CA ARG A 189 7.11 1.28 8.49
C ARG A 189 6.18 1.45 7.30
N ALA A 190 5.98 0.39 6.53
CA ALA A 190 5.04 0.37 5.41
C ALA A 190 3.60 0.68 5.86
N VAL A 191 3.12 0.05 6.95
CA VAL A 191 1.79 0.33 7.53
C VAL A 191 1.62 1.82 7.81
N ARG A 192 2.60 2.45 8.48
CA ARG A 192 2.52 3.87 8.81
C ARG A 192 2.48 4.78 7.59
N ARG A 193 3.29 4.49 6.57
CA ARG A 193 3.32 5.29 5.33
C ARG A 193 2.08 5.11 4.47
N PHE A 194 1.59 3.88 4.28
CA PHE A 194 0.33 3.69 3.56
C PHE A 194 -0.84 4.38 4.27
N ALA A 195 -0.88 4.30 5.60
CA ALA A 195 -1.91 4.98 6.38
C ALA A 195 -1.74 6.51 6.43
N SER A 196 -0.54 7.07 6.24
CA SER A 196 -0.38 8.53 6.07
C SER A 196 -0.90 8.97 4.71
N VAL A 197 -0.57 8.24 3.64
CA VAL A 197 -1.09 8.53 2.29
C VAL A 197 -2.62 8.52 2.28
N LEU A 198 -3.24 7.49 2.87
CA LEU A 198 -4.69 7.37 2.90
C LEU A 198 -5.41 8.40 3.79
N ARG A 199 -4.71 9.04 4.73
CA ARG A 199 -5.28 10.17 5.49
C ARG A 199 -5.42 11.41 4.62
N ASN A 200 -4.45 11.63 3.74
CA ASN A 200 -4.42 12.79 2.85
C ASN A 200 -5.22 12.53 1.56
N VAL A 201 -5.12 11.31 1.03
CA VAL A 201 -5.76 10.86 -0.21
C VAL A 201 -6.50 9.55 0.04
N PRO A 202 -7.74 9.60 0.57
CA PRO A 202 -8.54 8.42 0.91
C PRO A 202 -8.72 7.40 -0.20
N GLY A 203 -8.86 7.87 -1.44
CA GLY A 203 -9.05 7.05 -2.63
C GLY A 203 -7.77 6.49 -3.26
N HIS A 204 -6.60 6.67 -2.63
CA HIS A 204 -5.33 6.30 -3.25
C HIS A 204 -5.20 4.78 -3.45
N ALA A 205 -5.43 4.33 -4.68
CA ALA A 205 -5.63 2.93 -5.05
C ALA A 205 -4.48 2.01 -4.59
N THR A 206 -3.23 2.41 -4.83
CA THR A 206 -2.05 1.63 -4.44
C THR A 206 -1.95 1.45 -2.93
N SER A 207 -2.30 2.47 -2.14
CA SER A 207 -2.24 2.39 -0.68
C SER A 207 -3.41 1.60 -0.10
N LEU A 208 -4.61 1.75 -0.65
CA LEU A 208 -5.79 0.95 -0.28
C LEU A 208 -5.53 -0.55 -0.51
N TYR A 209 -4.85 -0.90 -1.60
CA TYR A 209 -4.50 -2.29 -1.92
C TYR A 209 -3.40 -2.85 -1.00
N ASN A 210 -2.36 -2.05 -0.72
CA ASN A 210 -1.16 -2.56 -0.03
C ASN A 210 -1.19 -2.41 1.50
N LEU A 211 -2.00 -1.52 2.08
CA LEU A 211 -2.11 -1.39 3.54
C LEU A 211 -2.53 -2.71 4.23
N PRO A 212 -3.56 -3.44 3.77
CA PRO A 212 -3.95 -4.71 4.39
C PRO A 212 -2.83 -5.76 4.30
N ILE A 213 -2.11 -5.79 3.18
CA ILE A 213 -0.96 -6.67 2.96
C ILE A 213 0.16 -6.31 3.94
N ALA A 214 0.39 -5.01 4.18
CA ALA A 214 1.36 -4.53 5.14
C ALA A 214 1.02 -4.93 6.58
N VAL A 215 -0.25 -4.81 6.94
CA VAL A 215 -0.78 -5.22 8.25
C VAL A 215 -0.63 -6.73 8.42
N TRP A 216 -1.04 -7.51 7.43
CA TRP A 216 -0.84 -8.96 7.44
C TRP A 216 0.63 -9.35 7.59
N ALA A 217 1.53 -8.74 6.82
CA ALA A 217 2.97 -9.01 6.88
C ALA A 217 3.59 -8.64 8.24
N TYR A 218 3.04 -7.60 8.89
CA TYR A 218 3.40 -7.24 10.26
C TYR A 218 2.90 -8.29 11.27
N LEU A 219 1.64 -8.70 11.16
CA LEU A 219 1.01 -9.66 12.08
C LEU A 219 1.60 -11.07 11.95
N VAL A 220 1.97 -11.54 10.77
CA VAL A 220 2.65 -12.84 10.62
C VAL A 220 3.97 -12.90 11.39
N ARG A 221 4.59 -11.74 11.68
CA ARG A 221 5.80 -11.68 12.51
C ARG A 221 5.52 -11.81 14.01
N SER A 222 4.27 -11.69 14.47
CA SER A 222 3.91 -11.95 15.86
C SER A 222 4.01 -13.43 16.24
N ARG A 223 4.19 -14.35 15.26
CA ARG A 223 4.44 -15.78 15.50
C ARG A 223 5.58 -16.04 16.46
N PHE A 224 6.64 -15.23 16.40
CA PHE A 224 7.80 -15.40 17.28
C PHE A 224 7.46 -15.12 18.74
N VAL A 225 6.46 -14.27 18.98
CA VAL A 225 5.97 -14.03 20.33
C VAL A 225 5.11 -15.18 20.81
N VAL A 226 4.22 -15.71 19.95
CA VAL A 226 3.43 -16.89 20.30
C VAL A 226 4.33 -18.10 20.59
N LEU A 227 5.36 -18.31 19.78
CA LEU A 227 6.36 -19.37 19.98
C LEU A 227 7.20 -19.14 21.24
N GLY A 228 7.63 -17.90 21.50
CA GLY A 228 8.38 -17.56 22.71
C GLY A 228 7.57 -17.75 23.99
N LEU A 229 6.29 -17.38 23.97
CA LEU A 229 5.36 -17.62 25.08
C LEU A 229 5.09 -19.11 25.29
N GLY A 230 4.91 -19.88 24.21
CA GLY A 230 4.76 -21.33 24.28
C GLY A 230 6.01 -22.03 24.83
N LEU A 231 7.20 -21.58 24.44
CA LEU A 231 8.46 -22.10 24.98
C LEU A 231 8.62 -21.77 26.48
N ALA A 232 8.28 -20.56 26.90
CA ALA A 232 8.30 -20.17 28.31
C ALA A 232 7.32 -21.01 29.15
N ALA A 233 6.12 -21.25 28.64
CA ALA A 233 5.13 -22.11 29.29
C ALA A 233 5.64 -23.57 29.40
N LEU A 234 6.29 -24.08 28.35
CA LEU A 234 6.87 -25.43 28.36
C LEU A 234 8.01 -25.55 29.38
N LEU A 235 8.95 -24.60 29.40
CA LEU A 235 10.03 -24.57 30.37
C LEU A 235 9.52 -24.47 31.81
N GLY A 236 8.50 -23.62 32.06
CA GLY A 236 7.86 -23.53 33.37
C GLY A 236 7.23 -24.85 33.82
N SER A 237 6.54 -25.55 32.90
CA SER A 237 5.93 -26.85 33.20
C SER A 237 6.94 -27.97 33.41
N ALA A 238 8.03 -28.00 32.64
CA ALA A 238 9.10 -28.99 32.77
C ALA A 238 9.90 -28.80 34.07
N PHE A 239 10.21 -27.56 34.45
CA PHE A 239 10.84 -27.26 35.74
C PHE A 239 9.95 -27.65 36.92
N GLY A 240 8.63 -27.43 36.83
CA GLY A 240 7.68 -27.88 37.84
C GLY A 240 7.62 -29.40 38.02
N ALA A 241 7.94 -30.18 36.98
CA ALA A 241 7.98 -31.64 37.04
C ALA A 241 9.32 -32.20 37.57
N VAL A 242 10.42 -31.44 37.44
CA VAL A 242 11.78 -31.84 37.85
C VAL A 242 12.14 -31.31 39.25
N ALA A 243 11.52 -30.21 39.69
CA ALA A 243 11.74 -29.68 41.03
C ALA A 243 11.10 -30.60 42.08
N GLU A 244 11.91 -31.39 42.78
CA GLU A 244 11.57 -32.09 44.03
C GLU A 244 11.32 -31.11 45.21
N GLY A 245 10.68 -29.97 44.95
CA GLY A 245 10.48 -28.87 45.88
C GLY A 245 9.04 -28.76 46.39
N SER A 246 8.86 -28.14 47.56
CA SER A 246 7.53 -27.86 48.14
C SER A 246 6.62 -27.15 47.14
N ALA A 247 5.30 -27.35 47.26
CA ALA A 247 4.29 -26.74 46.39
C ALA A 247 4.48 -25.22 46.22
N ALA A 248 5.04 -24.53 47.22
CA ALA A 248 5.37 -23.10 47.17
C ALA A 248 6.41 -22.74 46.09
N VAL A 249 7.43 -23.57 45.87
CA VAL A 249 8.48 -23.32 44.86
C VAL A 249 7.91 -23.47 43.45
N VAL A 250 7.07 -24.48 43.24
CA VAL A 250 6.37 -24.71 41.96
C VAL A 250 5.42 -23.56 41.67
N VAL A 251 4.60 -23.15 42.65
CA VAL A 251 3.67 -22.00 42.50
C VAL A 251 4.42 -20.71 42.17
N THR A 252 5.55 -20.45 42.84
CA THR A 252 6.33 -19.22 42.62
C THR A 252 6.90 -19.15 41.19
N HIS A 253 7.40 -20.27 40.65
CA HIS A 253 7.93 -20.33 39.29
C HIS A 253 6.83 -20.20 38.22
N VAL A 254 5.66 -20.81 38.44
CA VAL A 254 4.49 -20.70 37.55
C VAL A 254 3.99 -19.25 37.52
N VAL A 255 3.89 -18.61 38.69
CA VAL A 255 3.49 -17.19 38.78
C VAL A 255 4.52 -16.28 38.09
N ALA A 256 5.82 -16.49 38.33
CA ALA A 256 6.87 -15.69 37.69
C ALA A 256 6.88 -15.81 36.16
N THR A 257 6.73 -17.02 35.63
CA THR A 257 6.65 -17.24 34.16
C THR A 257 5.38 -16.66 33.56
N ALA A 258 4.22 -16.79 34.23
CA ALA A 258 2.98 -16.17 33.80
C ALA A 258 3.06 -14.62 33.80
N VAL A 259 3.71 -14.02 34.80
CA VAL A 259 3.93 -12.57 34.87
C VAL A 259 4.84 -12.09 33.74
N LEU A 260 5.97 -12.78 33.49
CA LEU A 260 6.89 -12.43 32.40
C LEU A 260 6.22 -12.58 31.02
N ALA A 261 5.44 -13.64 30.83
CA ALA A 261 4.62 -13.86 29.64
C ALA A 261 3.59 -12.73 29.44
N GLY A 262 2.88 -12.36 30.51
CA GLY A 262 1.92 -11.26 30.51
C GLY A 262 2.56 -9.90 30.19
N LEU A 263 3.71 -9.60 30.78
CA LEU A 263 4.49 -8.38 30.50
C LEU A 263 4.99 -8.34 29.05
N ALA A 264 5.55 -9.44 28.54
CA ALA A 264 5.98 -9.54 27.15
C ALA A 264 4.81 -9.33 26.17
N TRP A 265 3.63 -9.85 26.52
CA TRP A 265 2.41 -9.67 25.74
C TRP A 265 1.88 -8.23 25.78
N LEU A 266 1.84 -7.60 26.96
CA LEU A 266 1.51 -6.17 27.14
C LEU A 266 2.46 -5.26 26.33
N LEU A 267 3.76 -5.54 26.36
CA LEU A 267 4.75 -4.82 25.56
C LEU A 267 4.52 -5.01 24.06
N LEU A 268 4.15 -6.21 23.61
CA LEU A 268 3.82 -6.48 22.21
C LEU A 268 2.56 -5.73 21.77
N ILE A 269 1.49 -5.78 22.57
CA ILE A 269 0.25 -5.05 22.30
C ILE A 269 0.56 -3.57 22.23
N ARG A 270 1.27 -3.02 23.23
CA ARG A 270 1.68 -1.61 23.27
C ARG A 270 2.52 -1.23 22.05
N ARG A 271 3.48 -2.06 21.63
CA ARG A 271 4.29 -1.86 20.42
C ARG A 271 3.46 -1.89 19.15
N THR A 272 2.52 -2.81 19.06
CA THR A 272 1.61 -2.99 17.92
C THR A 272 0.66 -1.79 17.81
N VAL A 273 0.00 -1.40 18.90
CA VAL A 273 -0.85 -0.21 19.00
C VAL A 273 -0.07 1.05 18.62
N ARG A 274 1.19 1.20 19.02
CA ARG A 274 2.03 2.35 18.63
C ARG A 274 2.34 2.40 17.14
N ILE A 275 2.41 1.26 16.45
CA ILE A 275 2.64 1.20 15.01
C ILE A 275 1.41 1.62 14.22
N PHE A 276 0.22 1.32 14.74
CA PHE A 276 -1.03 1.80 14.19
C PHE A 276 -1.23 3.30 14.49
N PRO A 277 -1.51 4.13 13.47
CA PRO A 277 -1.96 5.52 13.66
C PRO A 277 -3.20 5.60 14.57
N PRO A 278 -3.44 6.74 15.24
CA PRO A 278 -4.54 6.89 16.20
C PRO A 278 -5.91 6.42 15.70
N GLY A 279 -6.31 6.78 14.47
CA GLY A 279 -7.58 6.34 13.87
C GLY A 279 -7.66 4.83 13.61
N MET A 280 -6.53 4.17 13.37
CA MET A 280 -6.47 2.71 13.27
C MET A 280 -6.56 2.01 14.63
N ARG A 281 -6.25 2.66 15.75
CA ARG A 281 -6.23 2.00 17.07
C ARG A 281 -7.62 1.66 17.57
N THR A 282 -8.57 2.58 17.40
CA THR A 282 -9.97 2.41 17.81
C THR A 282 -10.72 1.45 16.88
N ALA A 283 -10.37 1.45 15.58
CA ALA A 283 -10.98 0.57 14.59
C ALA A 283 -10.21 -0.75 14.35
N ALA A 284 -9.05 -0.96 14.99
CA ALA A 284 -8.25 -2.18 14.80
C ALA A 284 -9.03 -3.44 15.17
N VAL A 285 -9.78 -3.43 16.28
CA VAL A 285 -10.55 -4.60 16.72
C VAL A 285 -11.71 -4.90 15.76
N THR A 286 -12.46 -3.88 15.35
CA THR A 286 -13.58 -4.01 14.41
C THR A 286 -13.13 -4.42 13.01
N VAL A 287 -11.99 -3.90 12.54
CA VAL A 287 -11.47 -4.22 11.21
C VAL A 287 -10.63 -5.48 11.15
N LEU A 288 -9.90 -5.85 12.21
CA LEU A 288 -9.36 -7.21 12.28
C LEU A 288 -10.48 -8.27 12.34
N GLY A 289 -11.67 -7.92 12.83
CA GLY A 289 -12.87 -8.75 12.76
C GLY A 289 -13.50 -8.84 11.35
N ARG A 290 -13.38 -7.78 10.53
CA ARG A 290 -13.94 -7.71 9.16
C ARG A 290 -12.94 -8.08 8.05
N ASP A 291 -11.65 -7.92 8.28
CA ASP A 291 -10.58 -8.23 7.33
C ASP A 291 -10.37 -9.74 7.22
N ARG A 292 -10.76 -10.31 6.09
CA ARG A 292 -10.67 -11.75 5.82
C ARG A 292 -9.21 -12.24 5.79
N LEU A 293 -8.21 -11.38 5.58
CA LEU A 293 -6.80 -11.77 5.55
C LEU A 293 -6.19 -11.88 6.96
N SER A 294 -6.41 -10.88 7.82
CA SER A 294 -5.79 -10.84 9.15
C SER A 294 -6.60 -11.61 10.20
N ARG A 295 -7.91 -11.77 10.02
CA ARG A 295 -8.80 -12.45 10.98
C ARG A 295 -8.32 -13.86 11.41
N PRO A 296 -7.94 -14.77 10.49
CA PRO A 296 -7.47 -16.10 10.90
C PRO A 296 -6.20 -16.08 11.77
N ILE A 297 -5.32 -15.09 11.54
CA ILE A 297 -4.10 -14.92 12.34
C ILE A 297 -4.48 -14.47 13.74
N VAL A 298 -5.36 -13.47 13.86
CA VAL A 298 -5.79 -12.95 15.17
C VAL A 298 -6.49 -14.03 15.99
N LEU A 299 -7.40 -14.80 15.36
CA LEU A 299 -8.07 -15.93 16.01
C LEU A 299 -7.07 -17.03 16.44
N GLY A 300 -6.10 -17.34 15.58
CA GLY A 300 -5.05 -18.31 15.92
C GLY A 300 -4.16 -17.85 17.07
N VAL A 301 -3.82 -16.56 17.15
CA VAL A 301 -3.07 -15.98 18.28
C VAL A 301 -3.91 -16.06 19.56
N ALA A 302 -5.18 -15.67 19.50
CA ALA A 302 -6.08 -15.71 20.65
C ALA A 302 -6.24 -17.14 21.19
N TRP A 303 -6.44 -18.11 20.29
CA TRP A 303 -6.49 -19.53 20.64
C TRP A 303 -5.22 -20.01 21.35
N ALA A 304 -4.06 -19.73 20.76
CA ALA A 304 -2.78 -20.11 21.35
C ALA A 304 -2.60 -19.50 22.75
N VAL A 305 -2.94 -18.21 22.93
CA VAL A 305 -2.91 -17.53 24.23
C VAL A 305 -3.83 -18.21 25.23
N CYS A 306 -5.06 -18.58 24.85
CA CYS A 306 -5.98 -19.31 25.73
C CYS A 306 -5.39 -20.66 26.16
N CYS A 307 -4.79 -21.42 25.24
CA CYS A 307 -4.11 -22.68 25.57
C CYS A 307 -2.93 -22.45 26.54
N TRP A 308 -2.16 -21.37 26.36
CA TRP A 308 -1.05 -21.02 27.25
C TRP A 308 -1.50 -20.60 28.64
N LEU A 309 -2.56 -19.79 28.73
CA LEU A 309 -3.15 -19.41 30.01
C LEU A 309 -3.69 -20.62 30.76
N ALA A 310 -4.35 -21.56 30.06
CA ALA A 310 -4.84 -22.81 30.66
C ALA A 310 -3.70 -23.69 31.20
N LEU A 311 -2.57 -23.73 30.49
CA LEU A 311 -1.33 -24.39 30.92
C LEU A 311 -0.72 -23.77 32.18
N THR A 312 -0.74 -22.44 32.30
CA THR A 312 -0.18 -21.73 33.45
C THR A 312 -1.12 -21.68 34.66
N ALA A 313 -2.44 -21.71 34.45
CA ALA A 313 -3.42 -21.54 35.52
C ALA A 313 -3.63 -22.82 36.34
N VAL A 314 -3.41 -23.99 35.74
CA VAL A 314 -3.68 -25.28 36.38
C VAL A 314 -2.60 -26.29 35.99
N PRO A 315 -1.97 -26.98 36.97
CA PRO A 315 -0.93 -27.97 36.69
C PRO A 315 -1.56 -29.26 36.16
N TRP A 316 -1.73 -29.35 34.83
CA TRP A 316 -2.24 -30.56 34.16
C TRP A 316 -1.11 -31.39 33.54
N PRO A 317 -0.36 -32.21 34.30
CA PRO A 317 0.81 -32.94 33.77
C PRO A 317 0.46 -33.86 32.58
N ARG A 318 -0.76 -34.40 32.54
CA ARG A 318 -1.24 -35.26 31.43
C ARG A 318 -1.77 -34.49 30.22
N LEU A 319 -2.20 -33.23 30.38
CA LEU A 319 -2.80 -32.41 29.31
C LEU A 319 -1.86 -31.32 28.78
N ALA A 320 -0.76 -31.05 29.46
CA ALA A 320 0.19 -29.99 29.10
C ALA A 320 0.70 -30.14 27.66
N PHE A 321 1.08 -31.36 27.26
CA PHE A 321 1.48 -31.67 25.89
C PHE A 321 0.38 -31.41 24.87
N TYR A 322 -0.86 -31.81 25.16
CA TYR A 322 -2.01 -31.63 24.26
C TYR A 322 -2.40 -30.16 24.10
N LEU A 323 -2.37 -29.37 25.17
CA LEU A 323 -2.62 -27.93 25.11
C LEU A 323 -1.52 -27.22 24.31
N LEU A 324 -0.27 -27.68 24.42
CA LEU A 324 0.83 -27.16 23.62
C LEU A 324 0.67 -27.44 22.13
N VAL A 325 0.35 -28.68 21.79
CA VAL A 325 0.10 -29.10 20.42
C VAL A 325 -1.12 -28.36 19.85
N ALA A 326 -2.22 -28.27 20.61
CA ALA A 326 -3.45 -27.59 20.20
C ALA A 326 -3.24 -26.08 19.97
N GLY A 327 -2.49 -25.39 20.83
CA GLY A 327 -2.18 -23.97 20.67
C GLY A 327 -1.37 -23.69 19.40
N ASN A 328 -0.32 -24.48 19.16
CA ASN A 328 0.52 -24.34 17.97
C ASN A 328 -0.21 -24.71 16.68
N LEU A 329 -1.01 -25.79 16.68
CA LEU A 329 -1.81 -26.21 15.52
C LEU A 329 -2.87 -25.19 15.17
N GLY A 330 -3.60 -24.64 16.14
CA GLY A 330 -4.59 -23.58 15.90
C GLY A 330 -3.97 -22.33 15.28
N TYR A 331 -2.78 -21.93 15.75
CA TYR A 331 -2.03 -20.82 15.16
C TYR A 331 -1.55 -21.14 13.73
N ALA A 332 -0.99 -22.33 13.52
CA ALA A 332 -0.51 -22.78 12.21
C ALA A 332 -1.64 -22.87 11.17
N LEU A 333 -2.82 -23.34 11.58
CA LEU A 333 -4.02 -23.37 10.76
C LEU A 333 -4.47 -21.94 10.39
N GLY A 334 -4.45 -21.01 11.35
CA GLY A 334 -4.71 -19.59 11.10
C GLY A 334 -3.77 -18.99 10.05
N LEU A 335 -2.47 -19.28 10.14
CA LEU A 335 -1.49 -18.87 9.13
C LEU A 335 -1.73 -19.51 7.76
N LEU A 336 -2.06 -20.80 7.71
CA LEU A 336 -2.34 -21.51 6.46
C LEU A 336 -3.56 -20.94 5.74
N VAL A 337 -4.65 -20.71 6.49
CA VAL A 337 -5.88 -20.11 5.96
C VAL A 337 -5.59 -18.69 5.45
N ALA A 338 -4.85 -17.89 6.21
CA ALA A 338 -4.49 -16.54 5.79
C ALA A 338 -3.62 -16.53 4.52
N ARG A 339 -2.67 -17.46 4.39
CA ARG A 339 -1.85 -17.62 3.18
C ARG A 339 -2.67 -18.04 1.96
N ARG A 340 -3.58 -19.00 2.11
CA ARG A 340 -4.48 -19.42 1.03
C ARG A 340 -5.36 -18.26 0.56
N ARG A 341 -5.89 -17.47 1.50
CA ARG A 341 -6.69 -16.26 1.19
C ARG A 341 -5.87 -15.18 0.50
N LEU A 342 -4.60 -15.00 0.87
CA LEU A 342 -3.69 -14.09 0.18
C LEU A 342 -3.44 -14.54 -1.27
N ALA A 343 -3.24 -15.84 -1.50
CA ALA A 343 -3.06 -16.40 -2.83
C ALA A 343 -4.33 -16.30 -3.71
N ALA A 344 -5.52 -16.37 -3.08
CA ALA A 344 -6.82 -16.29 -3.74
C ALA A 344 -7.39 -14.86 -3.85
N LEU A 345 -6.57 -13.81 -3.64
CA LEU A 345 -7.01 -12.42 -3.75
C LEU A 345 -7.54 -12.13 -5.17
N SER A 346 -8.85 -11.96 -5.29
CA SER A 346 -9.55 -11.54 -6.51
C SER A 346 -9.99 -10.07 -6.42
N ARG A 347 -10.27 -9.44 -7.57
CA ARG A 347 -10.65 -8.01 -7.65
C ARG A 347 -11.88 -7.66 -6.80
N HIS A 348 -12.85 -8.56 -6.68
CA HIS A 348 -14.06 -8.32 -5.87
C HIS A 348 -13.80 -8.46 -4.36
N ALA A 349 -12.95 -9.41 -3.94
CA ALA A 349 -12.50 -9.50 -2.55
C ALA A 349 -11.66 -8.26 -2.13
N ASP A 350 -11.02 -7.60 -3.10
CA ASP A 350 -10.34 -6.34 -2.89
C ASP A 350 -11.29 -5.17 -2.64
N GLU A 351 -12.48 -5.10 -3.23
CA GLU A 351 -13.40 -3.95 -3.05
C GLU A 351 -13.92 -3.85 -1.62
N VAL A 352 -14.49 -4.93 -1.08
CA VAL A 352 -15.00 -4.98 0.30
C VAL A 352 -13.89 -4.68 1.30
N ARG A 353 -12.68 -5.19 1.04
CA ARG A 353 -11.49 -4.93 1.86
C ARG A 353 -11.05 -3.47 1.78
N ARG A 354 -11.01 -2.88 0.57
CA ARG A 354 -10.64 -1.47 0.35
C ARG A 354 -11.63 -0.54 1.04
N ALA A 355 -12.93 -0.82 0.97
CA ALA A 355 -13.96 -0.07 1.68
C ALA A 355 -13.77 -0.12 3.20
N ALA A 356 -13.52 -1.30 3.78
CA ALA A 356 -13.28 -1.45 5.21
C ALA A 356 -12.05 -0.64 5.69
N TRP A 357 -10.96 -0.62 4.91
CA TRP A 357 -9.76 0.13 5.27
C TRP A 357 -9.87 1.63 4.99
N ALA A 358 -10.68 2.05 4.02
CA ALA A 358 -10.99 3.46 3.82
C ALA A 358 -11.67 4.05 5.08
N VAL A 359 -12.67 3.37 5.63
CA VAL A 359 -13.37 3.78 6.87
C VAL A 359 -12.41 3.96 8.03
N VAL A 360 -11.46 3.03 8.18
CA VAL A 360 -10.50 3.02 9.28
C VAL A 360 -9.55 4.21 9.25
N VAL A 361 -9.15 4.61 8.05
CA VAL A 361 -8.14 5.64 7.90
C VAL A 361 -8.79 7.04 7.90
N THR A 362 -10.00 7.17 7.36
CA THR A 362 -10.71 8.46 7.28
C THR A 362 -11.64 8.74 8.45
N GLY A 363 -12.05 7.71 9.19
CA GLY A 363 -13.09 7.82 10.23
C GLY A 363 -14.49 8.06 9.68
N LYS A 364 -14.70 8.03 8.35
CA LYS A 364 -16.00 8.24 7.69
C LYS A 364 -16.41 6.98 6.93
N ASN A 365 -17.70 6.61 6.99
CA ASN A 365 -18.25 5.61 6.09
C ASN A 365 -18.13 6.12 4.65
N PRO A 366 -17.68 5.31 3.67
CA PRO A 366 -17.95 5.61 2.28
C PRO A 366 -19.48 5.53 2.14
N GLY A 367 -20.10 6.68 1.91
CA GLY A 367 -21.53 6.79 1.64
C GLY A 367 -21.93 6.02 0.40
#